data_AF-A0A8T4XC93-F1
#
_entry.id   AF-A0A8T4XC93-F1
#
_cell.length_a   1.000
_cell.length_b   1.000
_cell.length_c   1.000
_cell.angle_alpha   90.00
_cell.angle_beta   90.00
_cell.angle_gamma   90.00
#
_symmetry.space_group_name_H-M   'P 1'
#
loop_
_entity.id
_entity.type
_entity.pdbx_description
1 polymer ?
#
loop_
_entity_poly.entity_id
_entity_poly.type
_entity_poly.pdbx_seq_one_letter_code
_entity_poly.pdbx_strand_id
1 'polypeptide(L)'
;MGGFRSGRRGQFVVLAAVIVAAFMFSLIVTVNQISVIRQEVSYEPVDELVLAVTSDFERCLIRALAIATQNYSETWNLSLAKMAGEELIEEWKKALPESYGGLGLNILLASENVSDRGIGWEITWDRENGGSMIYTTFAMEIGRYGLKGLVVTIPMAVFLNIQNVSINSSGGGSTLAINFQVSLSDGRGNAIPIPDLTENSLKLFINRTAYGSNITDFEYLGQGKYRAVFNLEEENLVVESVTLLVVTRDGIRVAATKNLQRVGDGGSSGGGGTSGDGGSSGGGGVSNDENWRVIYISPWVEEGRLKREFFTLKLDPGEPEQITPPLNNPNDKRSGNTTETTPALYLGENVSILLYARYTKKGKEEGINVKVTLGFYDADGAFHGIGEETVRIYKSADFRVYKITFQPNVQMIPEGSRITLIFERVDNNSGGTLQILCGQFFSRIELW
;
A
#
# COMPACT_ATOMS: atom_id res chain seq x y z
N MET A 1 59.70 -65.96 -35.55
CA MET A 1 59.68 -65.15 -34.30
C MET A 1 60.26 -63.79 -34.64
N GLY A 2 59.67 -62.62 -34.44
CA GLY A 2 58.38 -62.18 -33.89
C GLY A 2 58.43 -60.65 -33.97
N GLY A 3 57.56 -60.03 -34.75
CA GLY A 3 57.57 -58.59 -35.03
C GLY A 3 56.47 -57.86 -34.25
N PHE A 4 56.86 -56.93 -33.37
CA PHE A 4 55.98 -55.95 -32.73
C PHE A 4 56.67 -54.58 -32.81
N ARG A 5 56.25 -53.70 -33.73
CA ARG A 5 56.70 -52.29 -33.74
C ARG A 5 55.88 -51.39 -34.68
N SER A 6 54.74 -50.89 -34.20
CA SER A 6 54.24 -49.50 -34.41
C SER A 6 52.88 -49.37 -33.71
N GLY A 7 52.68 -48.34 -32.88
CA GLY A 7 51.43 -48.14 -32.13
C GLY A 7 51.51 -47.17 -30.94
N ARG A 8 52.72 -46.79 -30.49
CA ARG A 8 52.89 -45.94 -29.29
C ARG A 8 52.77 -44.42 -29.52
N ARG A 9 52.83 -43.92 -30.76
CA ARG A 9 52.77 -42.46 -31.03
C ARG A 9 51.34 -41.89 -31.00
N GLY A 10 50.33 -42.69 -31.35
CA GLY A 10 48.92 -42.26 -31.29
C GLY A 10 48.39 -42.16 -29.86
N GLN A 11 48.82 -43.04 -28.95
CA GLN A 11 48.38 -43.04 -27.55
C GLN A 11 48.81 -41.79 -26.78
N PHE A 12 49.98 -41.22 -27.08
CA PHE A 12 50.44 -39.98 -26.46
C PHE A 12 49.59 -38.77 -26.84
N VAL A 13 49.12 -38.71 -28.09
CA VAL A 13 48.26 -37.62 -28.58
C VAL A 13 46.89 -37.70 -27.91
N VAL A 14 46.33 -38.90 -27.78
CA VAL A 14 45.04 -39.11 -27.08
C VAL A 14 45.17 -38.77 -25.59
N LEU A 15 46.23 -39.20 -24.93
CA LEU A 15 46.47 -38.90 -23.52
C LEU A 15 46.62 -37.39 -23.28
N ALA A 16 47.38 -36.70 -24.14
CA ALA A 16 47.54 -35.25 -24.06
C ALA A 16 46.20 -34.52 -24.27
N ALA A 17 45.38 -34.95 -25.24
CA ALA A 17 44.07 -34.37 -25.49
C ALA A 17 43.11 -34.54 -24.29
N VAL A 18 43.12 -35.71 -23.65
CA VAL A 18 42.30 -35.97 -22.45
C VAL A 18 42.76 -35.11 -21.27
N ILE A 19 44.07 -34.94 -21.07
CA ILE A 19 44.60 -34.07 -20.01
C ILE A 19 44.19 -32.61 -20.26
N VAL A 20 44.34 -32.10 -21.48
CA VAL A 20 43.93 -30.73 -21.82
C VAL A 20 42.42 -30.53 -21.65
N ALA A 21 41.60 -31.51 -22.06
CA ALA A 21 40.16 -31.47 -21.84
C ALA A 21 39.81 -31.45 -20.35
N ALA A 22 40.45 -32.29 -19.53
CA ALA A 22 40.24 -32.31 -18.08
C ALA A 22 40.61 -30.97 -17.43
N PHE A 23 41.72 -30.34 -17.85
CA PHE A 23 42.10 -29.01 -17.40
C PHE A 23 41.08 -27.94 -17.80
N MET A 24 40.60 -27.95 -19.05
CA MET A 24 39.55 -27.02 -19.51
C MET A 24 38.26 -27.17 -18.71
N PHE A 25 37.79 -28.41 -18.48
CA PHE A 25 36.61 -28.67 -17.67
C PHE A 25 36.79 -28.21 -16.22
N SER A 26 37.95 -28.47 -15.61
CA SER A 26 38.25 -27.97 -14.27
C SER A 26 38.22 -26.44 -14.22
N LEU A 27 38.76 -25.76 -15.24
CA LEU A 27 38.81 -24.30 -15.29
C LEU A 27 37.41 -23.69 -15.45
N ILE A 28 36.57 -24.29 -16.30
CA ILE A 28 35.16 -23.90 -16.47
C ILE A 28 34.39 -24.06 -15.16
N VAL A 29 34.56 -25.19 -14.46
CA VAL A 29 33.89 -25.43 -13.16
C VAL A 29 34.34 -24.41 -12.12
N THR A 30 35.64 -24.14 -12.01
CA THR A 30 36.15 -23.15 -11.04
C THR A 30 35.65 -21.73 -11.36
N VAL A 31 35.61 -21.33 -12.62
CA VAL A 31 35.06 -20.02 -13.03
C VAL A 31 33.57 -19.92 -12.69
N ASN A 32 32.80 -20.99 -12.94
CA ASN A 32 31.38 -21.03 -12.56
C ASN A 32 31.19 -20.96 -11.04
N GLN A 33 31.97 -21.70 -10.25
CA GLN A 33 31.87 -21.65 -8.79
C GLN A 33 32.23 -20.27 -8.24
N ILE A 34 33.28 -19.63 -8.76
CA ILE A 34 33.65 -18.26 -8.39
C ILE A 34 32.53 -17.28 -8.77
N SER A 35 31.88 -17.47 -9.93
CA SER A 35 30.75 -16.64 -10.35
C SER A 35 29.55 -16.79 -9.41
N VAL A 36 29.21 -18.02 -9.02
CA VAL A 36 28.09 -18.31 -8.10
C VAL A 36 28.38 -17.75 -6.71
N ILE A 37 29.57 -17.99 -6.15
CA ILE A 37 29.98 -17.43 -4.85
C ILE A 37 29.97 -15.90 -4.89
N ARG A 38 30.44 -15.30 -5.99
CA ARG A 38 30.44 -13.85 -6.14
C ARG A 38 29.03 -13.29 -6.24
N GLN A 39 28.11 -14.01 -6.88
CA GLN A 39 26.69 -13.64 -6.90
C GLN A 39 26.10 -13.72 -5.49
N GLU A 40 26.24 -14.86 -4.81
CA GLU A 40 25.71 -15.10 -3.46
C GLU A 40 26.23 -14.06 -2.45
N VAL A 41 27.54 -13.80 -2.45
CA VAL A 41 28.18 -12.76 -1.62
C VAL A 41 27.82 -11.33 -2.06
N SER A 42 27.34 -11.12 -3.29
CA SER A 42 26.84 -9.80 -3.71
C SER A 42 25.36 -9.61 -3.37
N TYR A 43 24.58 -10.70 -3.24
CA TYR A 43 23.14 -10.63 -2.92
C TYR A 43 22.90 -10.44 -1.43
N GLU A 44 23.59 -11.17 -0.55
CA GLU A 44 23.37 -11.08 0.90
C GLU A 44 23.60 -9.66 1.46
N PRO A 45 24.69 -8.93 1.10
CA PRO A 45 24.88 -7.55 1.55
C PRO A 45 23.88 -6.56 0.93
N VAL A 46 23.28 -6.89 -0.21
CA VAL A 46 22.26 -6.05 -0.86
C VAL A 46 20.93 -6.20 -0.14
N ASP A 47 20.53 -7.43 0.18
CA ASP A 47 19.28 -7.69 0.89
C ASP A 47 19.30 -7.09 2.29
N GLU A 48 20.40 -7.26 3.03
CA GLU A 48 20.59 -6.63 4.34
C GLU A 48 20.51 -5.10 4.26
N LEU A 49 21.17 -4.50 3.26
CA LEU A 49 21.15 -3.06 3.04
C LEU A 49 19.75 -2.54 2.66
N VAL A 50 19.06 -3.26 1.78
CA VAL A 50 17.68 -2.93 1.38
C VAL A 50 16.77 -2.98 2.60
N LEU A 51 16.84 -4.06 3.40
CA LEU A 51 16.04 -4.22 4.61
C LEU A 51 16.37 -3.14 5.66
N ALA A 52 17.65 -2.80 5.83
CA ALA A 52 18.06 -1.75 6.76
C ALA A 52 17.51 -0.38 6.34
N VAL A 53 17.70 0.02 5.07
CA VAL A 53 17.24 1.32 4.57
C VAL A 53 15.71 1.41 4.58
N THR A 54 15.02 0.35 4.18
CA THR A 54 13.54 0.33 4.20
C THR A 54 12.99 0.37 5.62
N SER A 55 13.55 -0.38 6.56
CA SER A 55 13.16 -0.34 7.98
C SER A 55 13.44 1.02 8.62
N ASP A 56 14.58 1.64 8.32
CA ASP A 56 14.89 3.00 8.79
C ASP A 56 13.92 4.03 8.21
N PHE A 57 13.50 3.85 6.96
CA PHE A 57 12.50 4.70 6.34
C PHE A 57 11.12 4.54 6.97
N GLU A 58 10.68 3.32 7.24
CA GLU A 58 9.42 3.05 7.96
C GLU A 58 9.39 3.76 9.32
N ARG A 59 10.48 3.64 10.09
CA ARG A 59 10.64 4.35 11.38
C ARG A 59 10.62 5.87 11.21
N CYS A 60 11.23 6.38 10.14
CA CYS A 60 11.18 7.80 9.80
C CYS A 60 9.74 8.26 9.55
N LEU A 61 8.96 7.50 8.75
CA LEU A 61 7.55 7.83 8.46
C LEU A 61 6.67 7.79 9.71
N ILE A 62 6.84 6.79 10.59
CA ILE A 62 6.12 6.71 11.86
C ILE A 62 6.38 7.95 12.70
N ARG A 63 7.65 8.35 12.85
CA ARG A 63 8.03 9.54 13.61
C ARG A 63 7.55 10.82 12.95
N ALA A 64 7.62 10.92 11.63
CA ALA A 64 7.11 12.07 10.88
C ALA A 64 5.60 12.24 11.09
N LEU A 65 4.84 11.14 11.06
CA LEU A 65 3.41 11.15 11.35
C LEU A 65 3.12 11.52 12.81
N ALA A 66 3.89 11.01 13.76
CA ALA A 66 3.76 11.38 15.17
C ALA A 66 3.97 12.89 15.38
N ILE A 67 5.03 13.48 14.80
CA ILE A 67 5.31 14.92 14.87
C ILE A 67 4.20 15.73 14.19
N ALA A 68 3.78 15.34 12.99
CA ALA A 68 2.74 16.05 12.25
C ALA A 68 1.40 16.03 13.01
N THR A 69 0.97 14.86 13.48
CA THR A 69 -0.28 14.72 14.24
C THR A 69 -0.21 15.42 15.60
N GLN A 70 0.94 15.42 16.27
CA GLN A 70 1.18 16.25 17.44
C GLN A 70 0.96 17.73 17.14
N ASN A 71 1.66 18.28 16.16
CA ASN A 71 1.54 19.69 15.79
C ASN A 71 0.12 20.05 15.35
N TYR A 72 -0.56 19.13 14.64
CA TYR A 72 -1.95 19.33 14.24
C TYR A 72 -2.87 19.41 15.46
N SER A 73 -2.73 18.53 16.45
CA SER A 73 -3.55 18.58 17.66
C SER A 73 -3.37 19.85 18.50
N GLU A 74 -2.21 20.49 18.40
CA GLU A 74 -1.87 21.69 19.19
C GLU A 74 -2.27 22.98 18.45
N THR A 75 -2.19 22.98 17.11
CA THR A 75 -2.39 24.19 16.30
C THR A 75 -3.67 24.18 15.46
N TRP A 76 -4.27 23.02 15.24
CA TRP A 76 -5.33 22.77 14.25
C TRP A 76 -4.97 23.25 12.83
N ASN A 77 -3.68 23.40 12.54
CA ASN A 77 -3.18 23.87 11.26
C ASN A 77 -2.51 22.72 10.50
N LEU A 78 -3.22 22.19 9.51
CA LEU A 78 -2.76 21.04 8.72
C LEU A 78 -1.48 21.35 7.92
N SER A 79 -1.31 22.58 7.44
CA SER A 79 -0.13 22.96 6.65
C SER A 79 1.13 22.97 7.50
N LEU A 80 1.07 23.58 8.70
CA LEU A 80 2.19 23.60 9.65
C LEU A 80 2.54 22.18 10.15
N ALA A 81 1.52 21.37 10.41
CA ALA A 81 1.69 19.97 10.80
C ALA A 81 2.44 19.16 9.74
N LYS A 82 1.99 19.23 8.47
CA LYS A 82 2.65 18.54 7.35
C LYS A 82 4.10 18.99 7.19
N MET A 83 4.35 20.29 7.24
CA MET A 83 5.70 20.86 7.11
C MET A 83 6.69 20.30 8.15
N ALA A 84 6.26 20.16 9.40
CA ALA A 84 7.10 19.61 10.46
C ALA A 84 7.43 18.12 10.26
N GLY A 85 6.47 17.32 9.78
CA GLY A 85 6.73 15.93 9.42
C GLY A 85 7.66 15.80 8.21
N GLU A 86 7.48 16.65 7.21
CA GLU A 86 8.32 16.67 6.01
C GLU A 86 9.75 17.13 6.27
N GLU A 87 9.97 17.98 7.28
CA GLU A 87 11.32 18.37 7.70
C GLU A 87 12.14 17.17 8.20
N LEU A 88 11.54 16.31 9.03
CA LEU A 88 12.18 15.08 9.51
C LEU A 88 12.56 14.13 8.35
N ILE A 89 11.69 13.99 7.34
CA ILE A 89 11.95 13.12 6.19
C ILE A 89 13.09 13.68 5.33
N GLU A 90 13.17 15.00 5.17
CA GLU A 90 14.29 15.64 4.48
C GLU A 90 15.62 15.52 5.24
N GLU A 91 15.60 15.59 6.57
CA GLU A 91 16.77 15.31 7.40
C GLU A 91 17.26 13.86 7.23
N TRP A 92 16.33 12.90 7.27
CA TRP A 92 16.65 11.49 7.04
C TRP A 92 17.25 11.27 5.63
N LYS A 93 16.67 11.87 4.58
CA LYS A 93 17.21 11.81 3.21
C LYS A 93 18.63 12.36 3.13
N LYS A 94 18.94 13.44 3.84
CA LYS A 94 20.28 14.03 3.88
C LYS A 94 21.29 13.16 4.63
N ALA A 95 20.86 12.45 5.67
CA ALA A 95 21.72 11.56 6.48
C ALA A 95 22.08 10.25 5.76
N LEU A 96 21.29 9.84 4.76
CA LEU A 96 21.49 8.59 4.03
C LEU A 96 22.81 8.53 3.25
N PRO A 97 23.17 9.51 2.40
CA PRO A 97 24.48 9.51 1.74
C PRO A 97 25.67 9.49 2.69
N GLU A 98 25.53 10.05 3.90
CA GLU A 98 26.58 10.04 4.91
C GLU A 98 26.72 8.65 5.55
N SER A 99 25.59 8.03 5.89
CA SER A 99 25.55 6.71 6.54
C SER A 99 25.93 5.57 5.59
N TYR A 100 25.62 5.73 4.30
CA TYR A 100 25.79 4.71 3.26
C TYR A 100 26.79 5.18 2.17
N GLY A 101 27.73 6.05 2.56
CA GLY A 101 28.73 6.64 1.67
C GLY A 101 29.50 5.61 0.85
N GLY A 102 29.61 5.85 -0.46
CA GLY A 102 30.35 4.97 -1.38
C GLY A 102 29.54 3.79 -1.94
N LEU A 103 28.27 3.62 -1.56
CA LEU A 103 27.37 2.61 -2.14
C LEU A 103 26.65 3.10 -3.41
N GLY A 104 26.71 4.41 -3.69
CA GLY A 104 25.97 5.01 -4.81
C GLY A 104 24.46 4.90 -4.60
N LEU A 105 24.01 5.07 -3.35
CA LEU A 105 22.60 5.03 -2.96
C LEU A 105 21.88 6.24 -3.56
N ASN A 106 20.80 5.99 -4.29
CA ASN A 106 19.90 7.02 -4.82
C ASN A 106 18.48 6.68 -4.37
N ILE A 107 17.80 7.65 -3.76
CA ILE A 107 16.46 7.48 -3.22
C ILE A 107 15.54 8.52 -3.82
N LEU A 108 14.42 8.06 -4.35
CA LEU A 108 13.34 8.87 -4.88
C LEU A 108 12.09 8.61 -4.05
N LEU A 109 11.45 9.69 -3.60
CA LEU A 109 10.14 9.63 -2.95
C LEU A 109 9.09 10.20 -3.90
N ALA A 110 7.92 9.57 -3.96
CA ALA A 110 6.82 10.05 -4.77
C ALA A 110 5.45 9.68 -4.18
N SER A 111 4.44 10.52 -4.44
CA SER A 111 3.06 10.27 -4.01
C SER A 111 2.10 10.82 -5.07
N GLU A 112 0.93 10.21 -5.23
CA GLU A 112 -0.08 10.65 -6.20
C GLU A 112 -0.74 11.99 -5.81
N ASN A 113 -0.86 12.27 -4.51
CA ASN A 113 -1.62 13.39 -3.98
C ASN A 113 -0.66 14.48 -3.46
N VAL A 114 0.10 15.01 -4.42
CA VAL A 114 1.38 15.72 -4.30
C VAL A 114 1.37 16.89 -3.30
N SER A 115 2.15 16.76 -2.22
CA SER A 115 3.05 17.84 -1.80
C SER A 115 4.29 17.83 -2.69
N ASP A 116 4.94 18.97 -2.92
CA ASP A 116 6.13 19.10 -3.78
C ASP A 116 7.29 18.14 -3.41
N ARG A 117 7.21 17.48 -2.24
CA ARG A 117 8.21 16.57 -1.70
C ARG A 117 7.91 15.08 -1.93
N GLY A 118 6.82 14.75 -2.63
CA GLY A 118 6.48 13.36 -2.96
C GLY A 118 5.95 12.55 -1.77
N ILE A 119 5.36 13.21 -0.78
CA ILE A 119 4.79 12.57 0.42
C ILE A 119 3.29 12.91 0.49
N GLY A 120 2.46 11.88 0.62
CA GLY A 120 1.04 12.01 0.83
C GLY A 120 0.71 12.09 2.31
N TRP A 121 -0.25 12.96 2.65
CA TRP A 121 -0.68 13.20 4.03
C TRP A 121 -2.19 13.34 4.10
N GLU A 122 -2.81 12.60 5.01
CA GLU A 122 -4.24 12.66 5.27
C GLU A 122 -4.50 12.65 6.79
N ILE A 123 -5.19 13.69 7.28
CA ILE A 123 -5.56 13.83 8.69
C ILE A 123 -7.03 14.26 8.71
N THR A 124 -7.92 13.33 9.08
CA THR A 124 -9.38 13.44 8.95
C THR A 124 -10.06 13.29 10.30
N TRP A 125 -9.90 14.28 11.19
CA TRP A 125 -10.32 14.18 12.60
C TRP A 125 -11.75 14.65 12.91
N ASP A 126 -12.45 15.18 11.91
CA ASP A 126 -13.77 15.80 12.02
C ASP A 126 -14.94 14.83 11.79
N ARG A 127 -14.65 13.52 11.72
CA ARG A 127 -15.62 12.46 11.41
C ARG A 127 -15.67 11.41 12.52
N GLU A 128 -16.74 10.62 12.55
CA GLU A 128 -16.88 9.48 13.48
C GLU A 128 -15.80 8.40 13.26
N ASN A 129 -15.32 8.32 12.01
CA ASN A 129 -14.17 7.55 11.59
C ASN A 129 -13.01 8.51 11.33
N GLY A 130 -12.18 8.69 12.34
CA GLY A 130 -10.97 9.50 12.32
C GLY A 130 -9.79 8.78 11.70
N GLY A 131 -8.98 9.49 10.92
CA GLY A 131 -7.75 8.94 10.32
C GLY A 131 -6.54 9.87 10.48
N SER A 132 -5.38 9.26 10.70
CA SER A 132 -4.06 9.90 10.61
C SER A 132 -3.18 9.04 9.73
N MET A 133 -2.79 9.53 8.56
CA MET A 133 -2.10 8.75 7.55
C MET A 133 -0.99 9.54 6.86
N ILE A 134 0.13 8.85 6.63
CA ILE A 134 1.24 9.25 5.78
C ILE A 134 1.51 8.12 4.78
N TYR A 135 1.80 8.47 3.53
CA TYR A 135 2.16 7.47 2.53
C TYR A 135 3.09 8.05 1.49
N THR A 136 3.96 7.19 0.97
CA THR A 136 4.84 7.54 -0.14
C THR A 136 5.30 6.26 -0.81
N THR A 137 5.64 6.40 -2.08
CA THR A 137 6.36 5.40 -2.84
C THR A 137 7.85 5.73 -2.78
N PHE A 138 8.58 4.81 -2.19
CA PHE A 138 10.01 4.82 -2.04
C PHE A 138 10.63 4.03 -3.19
N ALA A 139 11.46 4.68 -4.01
CA ALA A 139 12.27 4.00 -5.02
C ALA A 139 13.76 4.15 -4.70
N MET A 140 14.51 3.06 -4.85
CA MET A 140 15.91 2.97 -4.47
C MET A 140 16.78 2.35 -5.58
N GLU A 141 17.94 2.96 -5.81
CA GLU A 141 19.04 2.41 -6.60
C GLU A 141 20.30 2.31 -5.73
N ILE A 142 21.10 1.26 -5.93
CA ILE A 142 22.38 1.06 -5.24
C ILE A 142 23.47 0.82 -6.29
N GLY A 143 24.14 1.90 -6.69
CA GLY A 143 25.07 1.91 -7.81
C GLY A 143 26.22 0.90 -7.68
N ARG A 144 26.75 0.70 -6.47
CA ARG A 144 27.89 -0.22 -6.22
C ARG A 144 27.54 -1.67 -6.51
N TYR A 145 26.30 -2.07 -6.26
CA TYR A 145 25.83 -3.45 -6.45
C TYR A 145 25.03 -3.62 -7.74
N GLY A 146 24.85 -2.56 -8.52
CA GLY A 146 24.05 -2.59 -9.74
C GLY A 146 22.54 -2.76 -9.49
N LEU A 147 22.08 -2.73 -8.23
CA LEU A 147 20.66 -2.76 -7.91
C LEU A 147 20.01 -1.50 -8.46
N LYS A 148 19.05 -1.66 -9.34
CA LYS A 148 18.28 -0.56 -9.90
C LYS A 148 16.81 -0.83 -9.73
N GLY A 149 16.11 0.15 -9.20
CA GLY A 149 14.66 0.21 -9.29
C GLY A 149 13.89 -0.71 -8.36
N LEU A 150 14.41 -0.88 -7.14
CA LEU A 150 13.56 -1.29 -6.05
C LEU A 150 12.50 -0.21 -5.86
N VAL A 151 11.22 -0.57 -5.86
CA VAL A 151 10.10 0.33 -5.58
C VAL A 151 9.22 -0.30 -4.52
N VAL A 152 9.00 0.41 -3.43
CA VAL A 152 8.19 -0.01 -2.29
C VAL A 152 7.25 1.13 -1.92
N THR A 153 5.96 0.86 -1.77
CA THR A 153 5.04 1.82 -1.18
C THR A 153 4.87 1.49 0.28
N ILE A 154 5.00 2.52 1.13
CA ILE A 154 4.90 2.38 2.57
C ILE A 154 3.79 3.31 3.06
N PRO A 155 2.56 2.78 3.21
CA PRO A 155 1.50 3.48 3.92
C PRO A 155 1.65 3.25 5.42
N MET A 156 1.53 4.31 6.21
CA MET A 156 1.40 4.25 7.66
C MET A 156 0.13 5.01 8.04
N ALA A 157 -0.84 4.31 8.61
CA ALA A 157 -2.12 4.90 8.97
C ALA A 157 -2.60 4.40 10.32
N VAL A 158 -3.17 5.29 11.13
CA VAL A 158 -3.90 4.95 12.35
C VAL A 158 -5.34 5.45 12.19
N PHE A 159 -6.29 4.57 12.46
CA PHE A 159 -7.72 4.85 12.40
C PHE A 159 -8.35 4.75 13.78
N LEU A 160 -9.32 5.63 14.04
CA LEU A 160 -10.14 5.65 15.23
C LEU A 160 -11.61 5.70 14.83
N ASN A 161 -12.39 4.73 15.26
CA ASN A 161 -13.83 4.67 15.00
C ASN A 161 -14.61 4.76 16.31
N ILE A 162 -15.46 5.77 16.46
CA ILE A 162 -16.40 5.88 17.58
C ILE A 162 -17.68 5.12 17.26
N GLN A 163 -17.80 3.92 17.83
CA GLN A 163 -18.93 3.03 17.58
C GLN A 163 -20.20 3.52 18.31
N ASN A 164 -20.08 3.80 19.61
CA ASN A 164 -21.21 4.20 20.44
C ASN A 164 -20.79 5.24 21.48
N VAL A 165 -21.70 6.17 21.78
CA VAL A 165 -21.57 7.17 22.83
C VAL A 165 -22.88 7.18 23.61
N SER A 166 -22.80 7.02 24.93
CA SER A 166 -23.95 7.06 25.82
C SER A 166 -23.67 7.98 27.01
N ILE A 167 -24.69 8.74 27.41
CA ILE A 167 -24.62 9.66 28.54
C ILE A 167 -25.64 9.22 29.57
N ASN A 168 -25.20 9.00 30.80
CA ASN A 168 -26.07 8.71 31.92
C ASN A 168 -25.98 9.86 32.93
N SER A 169 -27.07 10.62 33.05
CA SER A 169 -27.20 11.66 34.07
C SER A 169 -27.87 11.07 35.30
N SER A 170 -27.20 11.16 36.45
CA SER A 170 -27.75 10.82 37.76
C SER A 170 -27.71 12.06 38.65
N GLY A 171 -28.54 12.12 39.69
CA GLY A 171 -28.65 13.30 40.58
C GLY A 171 -27.40 13.64 41.42
N GLY A 172 -26.22 13.14 41.05
CA GLY A 172 -24.92 13.49 41.62
C GLY A 172 -23.79 13.53 40.58
N GLY A 173 -24.11 13.71 39.29
CA GLY A 173 -23.15 13.80 38.19
C GLY A 173 -23.60 13.08 36.92
N SER A 174 -22.98 13.46 35.79
CA SER A 174 -23.19 12.77 34.50
C SER A 174 -21.98 11.91 34.15
N THR A 175 -22.21 10.74 33.58
CA THR A 175 -21.14 9.87 33.07
C THR A 175 -21.28 9.71 31.55
N LEU A 176 -20.15 9.72 30.85
CA LEU A 176 -20.07 9.54 29.40
C LEU A 176 -19.33 8.24 29.12
N ALA A 177 -20.01 7.26 28.55
CA ALA A 177 -19.40 6.01 28.12
C ALA A 177 -19.23 6.01 26.59
N ILE A 178 -18.00 5.77 26.14
CA ILE A 178 -17.61 5.71 24.73
C ILE A 178 -17.09 4.32 24.41
N ASN A 179 -17.68 3.66 23.42
CA ASN A 179 -17.14 2.46 22.80
C ASN A 179 -16.46 2.87 21.49
N PHE A 180 -15.20 2.49 21.33
CA PHE A 180 -14.41 2.87 20.17
C PHE A 180 -13.46 1.76 19.74
N GLN A 181 -12.98 1.83 18.50
CA GLN A 181 -12.01 0.92 17.94
C GLN A 181 -10.81 1.68 17.39
N VAL A 182 -9.60 1.17 17.64
CA VAL A 182 -8.34 1.73 17.14
C VAL A 182 -7.54 0.67 16.41
N SER A 183 -7.07 1.00 15.22
CA SER A 183 -6.29 0.10 14.38
C SER A 183 -5.19 0.82 13.61
N LEU A 184 -4.10 0.11 13.37
CA LEU A 184 -3.00 0.48 12.49
C LEU A 184 -3.24 -0.17 11.11
N SER A 185 -2.89 0.51 10.02
CA SER A 185 -2.80 -0.14 8.69
C SER A 185 -1.45 -0.83 8.55
N ASP A 186 -1.45 -2.08 8.09
CA ASP A 186 -0.23 -2.81 7.76
C ASP A 186 0.38 -2.41 6.40
N GLY A 187 -0.20 -1.40 5.74
CA GLY A 187 0.20 -0.97 4.41
C GLY A 187 -0.23 -1.91 3.28
N ARG A 188 -0.92 -3.01 3.61
CA ARG A 188 -1.50 -3.99 2.67
C ARG A 188 -3.02 -3.92 2.60
N GLY A 189 -3.61 -2.96 3.33
CA GLY A 189 -5.05 -2.80 3.46
C GLY A 189 -5.65 -3.57 4.64
N ASN A 190 -4.84 -4.29 5.43
CA ASN A 190 -5.34 -4.94 6.64
C ASN A 190 -5.27 -3.98 7.83
N ALA A 191 -6.32 -4.02 8.66
CA ALA A 191 -6.37 -3.31 9.93
C ALA A 191 -5.79 -4.20 11.04
N ILE A 192 -4.63 -3.83 11.58
CA ILE A 192 -4.03 -4.44 12.75
C ILE A 192 -4.60 -3.76 14.01
N PRO A 193 -5.24 -4.51 14.93
CA PRO A 193 -5.77 -3.92 16.15
C PRO A 193 -4.64 -3.42 17.06
N ILE A 194 -4.85 -2.28 17.72
CA ILE A 194 -3.91 -1.74 18.73
C ILE A 194 -4.40 -2.17 20.12
N PRO A 195 -3.71 -3.08 20.85
CA PRO A 195 -4.20 -3.68 22.09
C PRO A 195 -3.69 -3.02 23.38
N ASP A 196 -2.78 -2.04 23.29
CA ASP A 196 -1.99 -1.53 24.41
C ASP A 196 -2.28 -0.05 24.75
N LEU A 197 -3.49 0.44 24.49
CA LEU A 197 -3.89 1.75 24.96
C LEU A 197 -4.03 1.77 26.48
N THR A 198 -3.79 2.94 27.08
CA THR A 198 -3.98 3.20 28.50
C THR A 198 -4.90 4.40 28.70
N GLU A 199 -5.37 4.67 29.91
CA GLU A 199 -6.16 5.85 30.23
C GLU A 199 -5.45 7.16 29.81
N ASN A 200 -4.13 7.22 29.98
CA ASN A 200 -3.30 8.36 29.58
C ASN A 200 -3.19 8.54 28.06
N SER A 201 -3.56 7.53 27.29
CA SER A 201 -3.60 7.60 25.83
C SER A 201 -4.81 8.39 25.32
N LEU A 202 -5.79 8.70 26.18
CA LEU A 202 -7.06 9.30 25.78
C LEU A 202 -7.15 10.77 26.22
N LYS A 203 -7.70 11.61 25.35
CA LYS A 203 -8.21 12.93 25.71
C LYS A 203 -9.61 13.12 25.17
N LEU A 204 -10.50 13.62 26.02
CA LEU A 204 -11.88 13.88 25.67
C LEU A 204 -12.06 15.37 25.38
N PHE A 205 -12.81 15.69 24.33
CA PHE A 205 -13.34 17.03 24.11
C PHE A 205 -14.86 16.96 23.97
N ILE A 206 -15.55 17.85 24.67
CA ILE A 206 -17.00 18.01 24.57
C ILE A 206 -17.26 19.39 24.00
N ASN A 207 -18.03 19.47 22.91
CA ASN A 207 -18.31 20.72 22.20
C ASN A 207 -17.03 21.51 21.87
N ARG A 208 -15.96 20.80 21.49
CA ARG A 208 -14.60 21.34 21.24
C ARG A 208 -13.85 21.89 22.46
N THR A 209 -14.41 21.78 23.66
CA THR A 209 -13.74 22.12 24.91
C THR A 209 -13.02 20.90 25.44
N ALA A 210 -11.73 21.04 25.75
CA ALA A 210 -10.95 19.96 26.34
C ALA A 210 -11.48 19.63 27.74
N TYR A 211 -11.77 18.36 27.97
CA TYR A 211 -12.10 17.81 29.28
C TYR A 211 -10.89 17.05 29.82
N GLY A 212 -10.64 17.17 31.12
CA GLY A 212 -9.54 16.49 31.81
C GLY A 212 -9.64 14.96 31.71
N SER A 213 -8.57 14.26 32.11
CA SER A 213 -8.54 12.80 32.20
C SER A 213 -9.32 12.30 33.41
N ASN A 214 -10.65 12.46 33.39
CA ASN A 214 -11.56 11.98 34.42
C ASN A 214 -12.12 10.59 34.06
N ILE A 215 -11.24 9.70 33.63
CA ILE A 215 -11.61 8.33 33.29
C ILE A 215 -11.83 7.56 34.59
N THR A 216 -13.00 6.95 34.71
CA THR A 216 -13.42 6.17 35.88
C THR A 216 -13.39 4.67 35.63
N ASP A 217 -13.46 4.28 34.36
CA ASP A 217 -13.42 2.89 33.91
C ASP A 217 -12.86 2.83 32.49
N PHE A 218 -11.95 1.89 32.24
CA PHE A 218 -11.31 1.70 30.95
C PHE A 218 -11.04 0.21 30.71
N GLU A 219 -11.68 -0.34 29.69
CA GLU A 219 -11.69 -1.78 29.41
C GLU A 219 -11.29 -2.06 27.96
N TYR A 220 -10.38 -3.02 27.77
CA TYR A 220 -10.07 -3.58 26.46
C TYR A 220 -10.99 -4.76 26.16
N LEU A 221 -11.74 -4.66 25.06
CA LEU A 221 -12.75 -5.63 24.65
C LEU A 221 -12.25 -6.62 23.59
N GLY A 222 -10.96 -6.54 23.21
CA GLY A 222 -10.37 -7.34 22.13
C GLY A 222 -10.48 -6.68 20.74
N GLN A 223 -9.63 -7.10 19.81
CA GLN A 223 -9.63 -6.63 18.40
C GLN A 223 -9.54 -5.10 18.25
N GLY A 224 -8.80 -4.45 19.15
CA GLY A 224 -8.60 -3.00 19.14
C GLY A 224 -9.82 -2.22 19.64
N LYS A 225 -10.83 -2.90 20.18
CA LYS A 225 -12.03 -2.29 20.74
C LYS A 225 -11.85 -1.99 22.21
N TYR A 226 -12.35 -0.83 22.63
CA TYR A 226 -12.25 -0.33 23.99
C TYR A 226 -13.58 0.28 24.44
N ARG A 227 -13.78 0.27 25.75
CA ARG A 227 -14.81 1.05 26.44
C ARG A 227 -14.15 1.98 27.44
N ALA A 228 -14.45 3.27 27.35
CA ALA A 228 -13.99 4.27 28.31
C ALA A 228 -15.18 5.00 28.93
N VAL A 229 -15.17 5.19 30.25
CA VAL A 229 -16.20 5.92 31.00
C VAL A 229 -15.59 7.15 31.65
N PHE A 230 -16.09 8.32 31.29
CA PHE A 230 -15.65 9.61 31.81
C PHE A 230 -16.68 10.15 32.80
N ASN A 231 -16.19 10.71 33.92
CA ASN A 231 -17.02 11.48 34.82
C ASN A 231 -17.08 12.95 34.37
N LEU A 232 -18.30 13.44 34.13
CA LEU A 232 -18.58 14.83 33.79
C LEU A 232 -18.98 15.52 35.10
N GLU A 233 -18.06 16.30 35.66
CA GLU A 233 -18.25 17.01 36.94
C GLU A 233 -19.41 18.02 36.92
N GLU A 234 -19.89 18.39 35.73
CA GLU A 234 -20.98 19.35 35.53
C GLU A 234 -22.35 18.65 35.45
N GLU A 235 -23.21 18.95 36.43
CA GLU A 235 -24.63 18.63 36.36
C GLU A 235 -25.30 19.53 35.28
N ASN A 236 -25.96 18.92 34.29
CA ASN A 236 -26.64 19.56 33.16
C ASN A 236 -25.74 20.02 31.98
N LEU A 237 -24.57 19.42 31.79
CA LEU A 237 -23.78 19.64 30.57
C LEU A 237 -24.56 19.22 29.32
N VAL A 238 -24.80 20.17 28.42
CA VAL A 238 -25.39 19.89 27.10
C VAL A 238 -24.29 19.38 26.18
N VAL A 239 -24.32 18.10 25.83
CA VAL A 239 -23.33 17.47 24.94
C VAL A 239 -23.90 17.44 23.51
N GLU A 240 -23.38 18.29 22.64
CA GLU A 240 -23.75 18.35 21.22
C GLU A 240 -22.78 17.52 20.37
N SER A 241 -21.50 17.48 20.77
CA SER A 241 -20.47 16.70 20.09
C SER A 241 -19.44 16.16 21.07
N VAL A 242 -18.93 14.98 20.76
CA VAL A 242 -17.87 14.30 21.50
C VAL A 242 -16.72 14.02 20.53
N THR A 243 -15.56 14.57 20.84
CA THR A 243 -14.31 14.23 20.13
C THR A 243 -13.42 13.44 21.07
N LEU A 244 -13.03 12.23 20.64
CA LEU A 244 -12.04 11.42 21.32
C LEU A 244 -10.72 11.54 20.57
N LEU A 245 -9.66 11.95 21.27
CA LEU A 245 -8.29 11.92 20.77
C LEU A 245 -7.57 10.74 21.43
N VAL A 246 -6.92 9.91 20.61
CA VAL A 246 -6.09 8.79 21.02
C VAL A 246 -4.64 9.05 20.65
N VAL A 247 -3.72 8.70 21.54
CA VAL A 247 -2.27 8.70 21.31
C VAL A 247 -1.77 7.25 21.37
N THR A 248 -1.22 6.76 20.25
CA THR A 248 -0.64 5.41 20.19
C THR A 248 0.71 5.35 20.91
N ARG A 249 1.23 4.13 21.12
CA ARG A 249 2.56 3.90 21.70
C ARG A 249 3.69 4.61 20.93
N ASP A 250 3.56 4.69 19.61
CA ASP A 250 4.53 5.37 18.74
C ASP A 250 4.36 6.90 18.72
N GLY A 251 3.43 7.43 19.52
CA GLY A 251 3.17 8.87 19.62
C GLY A 251 2.29 9.42 18.51
N ILE A 252 1.75 8.58 17.62
CA ILE A 252 0.80 9.01 16.59
C ILE A 252 -0.50 9.39 17.27
N ARG A 253 -0.97 10.61 17.00
CA ARG A 253 -2.27 11.08 17.49
C ARG A 253 -3.33 10.88 16.42
N VAL A 254 -4.53 10.46 16.80
CA VAL A 254 -5.70 10.37 15.93
C VAL A 254 -6.94 10.83 16.71
N ALA A 255 -7.81 11.61 16.10
CA ALA A 255 -9.08 12.00 16.71
C ALA A 255 -10.26 11.63 15.82
N ALA A 256 -11.40 11.38 16.45
CA ALA A 256 -12.68 11.14 15.83
C ALA A 256 -13.75 11.92 16.57
N THR A 257 -14.75 12.42 15.84
CA THR A 257 -15.81 13.27 16.37
C THR A 257 -17.18 12.69 16.05
N LYS A 258 -18.01 12.53 17.07
CA LYS A 258 -19.41 12.10 16.95
C LYS A 258 -20.34 13.21 17.40
N ASN A 259 -21.23 13.63 16.50
CA ASN A 259 -22.29 14.58 16.82
C ASN A 259 -23.46 13.83 17.44
N LEU A 260 -23.94 14.31 18.59
CA LEU A 260 -25.10 13.76 19.25
C LEU A 260 -26.32 14.52 18.74
N GLN A 261 -27.26 13.82 18.11
CA GLN A 261 -28.52 14.44 17.75
C GLN A 261 -29.23 14.87 19.03
N ARG A 262 -29.55 16.16 19.12
CA ARG A 262 -30.42 16.70 20.14
C ARG A 262 -31.75 15.95 20.00
N VAL A 263 -32.07 15.06 20.93
CA VAL A 263 -33.41 14.47 21.01
C VAL A 263 -34.32 15.67 21.17
N GLY A 264 -34.98 16.07 20.09
CA GLY A 264 -35.89 17.21 20.11
C GLY A 264 -36.91 16.94 21.19
N ASP A 265 -37.06 17.89 22.11
CA ASP A 265 -38.13 17.87 23.09
C ASP A 265 -39.43 17.57 22.35
N GLY A 266 -39.96 16.37 22.60
CA GLY A 266 -41.27 15.95 22.15
C GLY A 266 -42.29 16.84 22.81
N GLY A 267 -42.50 18.03 22.22
CA GLY A 267 -43.60 18.91 22.54
C GLY A 267 -44.88 18.14 22.34
N SER A 268 -45.47 17.72 23.45
CA SER A 268 -46.84 17.24 23.56
C SER A 268 -47.80 18.32 23.04
N SER A 269 -48.08 18.32 21.74
CA SER A 269 -49.27 18.96 21.19
C SER A 269 -50.36 17.89 21.06
N GLY A 270 -51.27 17.89 22.04
CA GLY A 270 -52.56 17.24 21.88
C GLY A 270 -53.33 17.93 20.76
N GLY A 271 -53.67 17.18 19.72
CA GLY A 271 -54.50 17.63 18.62
C GLY A 271 -54.96 16.43 17.81
N GLY A 272 -56.14 15.91 18.13
CA GLY A 272 -56.71 14.73 17.47
C GLY A 272 -57.08 14.96 16.02
N GLY A 273 -57.14 13.88 15.25
CA GLY A 273 -57.77 13.87 13.94
C GLY A 273 -57.19 12.87 12.93
N THR A 274 -57.82 11.70 12.86
CA THR A 274 -58.09 10.89 11.65
C THR A 274 -56.92 10.33 10.79
N SER A 275 -56.79 9.00 10.90
CA SER A 275 -56.70 8.00 9.81
C SER A 275 -56.18 8.42 8.43
N GLY A 276 -55.06 7.81 8.03
CA GLY A 276 -54.61 7.73 6.64
C GLY A 276 -53.46 6.73 6.51
N ASP A 277 -53.72 5.63 5.80
CA ASP A 277 -52.80 4.56 5.43
C ASP A 277 -51.51 5.04 4.74
N GLY A 278 -50.44 4.25 4.92
CA GLY A 278 -49.51 3.95 3.82
C GLY A 278 -48.05 4.32 4.02
N GLY A 279 -47.18 3.31 3.99
CA GLY A 279 -45.82 3.46 3.47
C GLY A 279 -44.69 3.40 4.50
N SER A 280 -44.34 2.20 4.94
CA SER A 280 -43.06 1.90 5.60
C SER A 280 -41.93 1.93 4.56
N SER A 281 -41.18 3.03 4.48
CA SER A 281 -39.88 3.07 3.78
C SER A 281 -38.76 2.80 4.78
N GLY A 282 -38.30 1.54 4.80
CA GLY A 282 -37.08 1.15 5.50
C GLY A 282 -35.88 1.80 4.82
N GLY A 283 -35.38 2.90 5.40
CA GLY A 283 -34.10 3.49 5.04
C GLY A 283 -32.97 2.62 5.57
N GLY A 284 -32.59 1.60 4.79
CA GLY A 284 -31.32 0.90 4.97
C GLY A 284 -30.19 1.88 4.68
N GLY A 285 -29.54 2.37 5.74
CA GLY A 285 -28.27 3.07 5.63
C GLY A 285 -27.24 2.09 5.10
N VAL A 286 -26.93 2.17 3.82
CA VAL A 286 -25.81 1.50 3.18
C VAL A 286 -24.54 2.14 3.75
N SER A 287 -23.79 1.41 4.58
CA SER A 287 -22.42 1.80 4.90
C SER A 287 -21.60 1.59 3.63
N ASN A 288 -21.08 2.69 3.07
CA ASN A 288 -20.05 2.61 2.05
C ASN A 288 -18.72 2.30 2.75
N ASP A 289 -18.55 1.04 3.15
CA ASP A 289 -17.24 0.54 3.55
C ASP A 289 -16.43 0.31 2.27
N GLU A 290 -15.61 1.30 1.93
CA GLU A 290 -14.71 1.27 0.77
C GLU A 290 -13.58 0.26 1.04
N ASN A 291 -13.73 -0.95 0.50
CA ASN A 291 -12.70 -1.99 0.55
C ASN A 291 -11.69 -1.78 -0.59
N TRP A 292 -10.47 -1.39 -0.24
CA TRP A 292 -9.34 -1.25 -1.16
C TRP A 292 -8.57 -2.58 -1.24
N ARG A 293 -8.16 -3.00 -2.43
CA ARG A 293 -7.16 -4.07 -2.60
C ARG A 293 -5.90 -3.52 -3.25
N VAL A 294 -4.76 -3.72 -2.58
CA VAL A 294 -3.43 -3.33 -3.07
C VAL A 294 -2.76 -4.56 -3.69
N ILE A 295 -2.31 -4.45 -4.95
CA ILE A 295 -1.60 -5.52 -5.66
C ILE A 295 -0.11 -5.18 -5.75
N TYR A 296 0.75 -6.07 -5.25
CA TYR A 296 2.20 -5.90 -5.26
C TYR A 296 2.82 -6.34 -6.60
N ILE A 297 3.78 -5.55 -7.10
CA ILE A 297 4.51 -5.84 -8.35
C ILE A 297 6.00 -5.97 -8.01
N SER A 298 6.64 -7.01 -8.54
CA SER A 298 8.11 -7.10 -8.61
C SER A 298 8.53 -7.09 -10.08
N PRO A 299 9.36 -6.14 -10.55
CA PRO A 299 9.86 -6.16 -11.91
C PRO A 299 11.01 -7.15 -12.08
N TRP A 300 10.98 -7.93 -13.17
CA TRP A 300 12.14 -8.64 -13.71
C TRP A 300 12.59 -7.92 -14.98
N VAL A 301 13.87 -7.52 -15.07
CA VAL A 301 14.41 -6.79 -16.21
C VAL A 301 15.61 -7.54 -16.79
N GLU A 302 15.54 -7.92 -18.06
CA GLU A 302 16.70 -8.34 -18.86
C GLU A 302 17.26 -7.14 -19.62
N GLU A 303 18.54 -6.81 -19.46
CA GLU A 303 19.18 -5.69 -20.16
C GLU A 303 19.19 -5.90 -21.70
N GLY A 304 18.50 -5.03 -22.44
CA GLY A 304 18.49 -5.05 -23.91
C GLY A 304 18.20 -3.70 -24.56
N ARG A 305 18.61 -3.52 -25.82
CA ARG A 305 18.23 -2.35 -26.64
C ARG A 305 16.75 -2.49 -27.02
N LEU A 306 15.89 -1.66 -26.41
CA LEU A 306 14.43 -1.64 -26.59
C LEU A 306 13.98 -1.77 -28.05
N LYS A 307 13.32 -2.90 -28.37
CA LYS A 307 12.33 -2.99 -29.47
C LYS A 307 10.94 -3.40 -28.96
N ARG A 308 10.85 -4.14 -27.84
CA ARG A 308 9.61 -4.44 -27.10
C ARG A 308 10.02 -5.12 -25.79
N GLU A 309 9.53 -4.66 -24.65
CA GLU A 309 9.71 -5.34 -23.35
C GLU A 309 8.34 -5.72 -22.77
N PHE A 310 8.29 -6.87 -22.11
CA PHE A 310 7.07 -7.45 -21.53
C PHE A 310 7.21 -7.54 -20.02
N PHE A 311 6.25 -6.99 -19.28
CA PHE A 311 6.15 -7.20 -17.84
C PHE A 311 4.92 -8.06 -17.57
N THR A 312 5.12 -9.30 -17.12
CA THR A 312 4.05 -10.26 -16.86
C THR A 312 3.84 -10.42 -15.35
N LEU A 313 2.60 -10.24 -14.89
CA LEU A 313 2.20 -10.47 -13.51
C LEU A 313 1.46 -11.82 -13.40
N LYS A 314 1.78 -12.60 -12.36
CA LYS A 314 0.99 -13.77 -11.97
C LYS A 314 0.18 -13.38 -10.74
N LEU A 315 -1.15 -13.41 -10.85
CA LEU A 315 -2.03 -13.28 -9.69
C LEU A 315 -1.89 -14.57 -8.87
N ASP A 316 -1.45 -14.45 -7.62
CA ASP A 316 -1.48 -15.56 -6.67
C ASP A 316 -2.84 -15.51 -5.98
N PRO A 317 -3.71 -16.52 -6.14
CA PRO A 317 -4.97 -16.56 -5.42
C PRO A 317 -4.63 -16.75 -3.93
N GLY A 318 -4.83 -15.70 -3.12
CA GLY A 318 -4.82 -15.86 -1.67
C GLY A 318 -5.78 -16.99 -1.29
N GLU A 319 -5.47 -17.73 -0.22
CA GLU A 319 -6.34 -18.81 0.26
C GLU A 319 -7.79 -18.30 0.34
N PRO A 320 -8.75 -18.97 -0.31
CA PRO A 320 -10.14 -18.53 -0.22
C PRO A 320 -10.55 -18.57 1.24
N GLU A 321 -11.01 -17.43 1.78
CA GLU A 321 -11.77 -17.43 3.02
C GLU A 321 -12.88 -18.47 2.85
N GLN A 322 -12.92 -19.46 3.75
CA GLN A 322 -14.00 -20.44 3.77
C GLN A 322 -15.29 -19.70 4.12
N ILE A 323 -15.99 -19.23 3.09
CA ILE A 323 -17.38 -18.81 3.21
C ILE A 323 -18.16 -20.10 3.44
N THR A 324 -18.49 -20.36 4.70
CA THR A 324 -19.37 -21.48 5.06
C THR A 324 -20.73 -21.18 4.45
N PRO A 325 -21.23 -21.94 3.47
CA PRO A 325 -22.55 -21.68 2.90
C PRO A 325 -23.61 -21.87 3.99
N PRO A 326 -24.70 -21.09 3.98
CA PRO A 326 -25.81 -21.31 4.90
C PRO A 326 -26.31 -22.75 4.80
N LEU A 327 -26.58 -23.38 5.95
CA LEU A 327 -27.14 -24.72 6.05
C LEU A 327 -28.39 -24.84 5.17
N ASN A 328 -28.25 -25.48 4.01
CA ASN A 328 -29.37 -25.76 3.13
C ASN A 328 -30.30 -26.80 3.75
N ASN A 329 -31.60 -26.50 3.66
CA ASN A 329 -32.70 -27.35 4.07
C ASN A 329 -32.64 -28.71 3.32
N PRO A 330 -32.62 -29.86 4.02
CA PRO A 330 -32.39 -31.18 3.42
C PRO A 330 -33.49 -31.69 2.47
N ASN A 331 -34.52 -30.89 2.17
CA ASN A 331 -35.64 -31.28 1.32
C ASN A 331 -35.66 -30.67 -0.09
N ASP A 332 -34.67 -29.86 -0.49
CA ASP A 332 -34.66 -29.24 -1.81
C ASP A 332 -33.95 -30.14 -2.86
N LYS A 333 -34.69 -31.12 -3.40
CA LYS A 333 -34.24 -31.92 -4.56
C LYS A 333 -34.44 -31.14 -5.86
N ARG A 334 -33.58 -30.14 -6.10
CA ARG A 334 -33.35 -29.60 -7.45
C ARG A 334 -31.93 -29.93 -7.91
N SER A 335 -31.85 -31.02 -8.68
CA SER A 335 -30.71 -31.36 -9.54
C SER A 335 -30.63 -30.32 -10.67
N GLY A 336 -29.88 -29.26 -10.45
CA GLY A 336 -29.40 -28.36 -11.50
C GLY A 336 -27.88 -28.34 -11.45
N ASN A 337 -27.22 -28.62 -12.57
CA ASN A 337 -25.79 -28.36 -12.77
C ASN A 337 -25.55 -26.86 -12.55
N THR A 338 -25.22 -26.46 -11.32
CA THR A 338 -24.55 -25.19 -11.06
C THR A 338 -23.09 -25.42 -11.43
N THR A 339 -22.74 -25.10 -12.68
CA THR A 339 -21.35 -24.83 -13.04
C THR A 339 -20.86 -23.74 -12.11
N GLU A 340 -19.99 -24.10 -11.17
CA GLU A 340 -19.25 -23.14 -10.35
C GLU A 340 -18.56 -22.17 -11.30
N THR A 341 -19.08 -20.96 -11.40
CA THR A 341 -18.44 -19.89 -12.14
C THR A 341 -17.25 -19.45 -11.33
N THR A 342 -16.07 -19.81 -11.83
CA THR A 342 -14.77 -19.38 -11.34
C THR A 342 -14.76 -17.86 -11.14
N PRO A 343 -14.41 -17.34 -9.95
CA PRO A 343 -14.52 -15.91 -9.65
C PRO A 343 -13.66 -15.07 -10.61
N ALA A 344 -14.30 -14.19 -11.37
CA ALA A 344 -13.63 -13.22 -12.22
C ALA A 344 -13.18 -12.01 -11.38
N LEU A 345 -12.03 -11.43 -11.72
CA LEU A 345 -11.57 -10.16 -11.14
C LEU A 345 -12.28 -9.00 -11.86
N TYR A 346 -13.07 -8.23 -11.12
CA TYR A 346 -13.71 -7.02 -11.63
C TYR A 346 -12.74 -5.83 -11.62
N LEU A 347 -12.56 -5.19 -12.76
CA LEU A 347 -11.87 -3.91 -12.88
C LEU A 347 -12.90 -2.79 -12.74
N GLY A 348 -12.70 -1.86 -11.80
CA GLY A 348 -13.56 -0.68 -11.70
C GLY A 348 -13.45 0.25 -12.90
N GLU A 349 -14.21 1.35 -12.89
CA GLU A 349 -14.34 2.28 -14.02
C GLU A 349 -13.02 2.90 -14.48
N ASN A 350 -12.05 3.01 -13.58
CA ASN A 350 -10.72 3.55 -13.86
C ASN A 350 -9.67 2.69 -13.18
N VAL A 351 -8.62 2.36 -13.93
CA VAL A 351 -7.42 1.68 -13.41
C VAL A 351 -6.26 2.67 -13.52
N SER A 352 -5.65 3.04 -12.40
CA SER A 352 -4.49 3.93 -12.39
C SER A 352 -3.20 3.16 -12.09
N ILE A 353 -2.12 3.54 -12.78
CA ILE A 353 -0.79 2.96 -12.64
C ILE A 353 0.22 4.08 -12.45
N LEU A 354 1.13 3.91 -11.50
CA LEU A 354 2.28 4.78 -11.35
C LEU A 354 3.49 4.19 -12.06
N LEU A 355 3.84 4.85 -13.16
CA LEU A 355 5.02 4.56 -13.95
C LEU A 355 6.18 5.43 -13.46
N TYR A 356 7.24 4.80 -12.96
CA TYR A 356 8.49 5.48 -12.60
C TYR A 356 9.42 5.37 -13.79
N ALA A 357 9.66 6.46 -14.50
CA ALA A 357 10.49 6.42 -15.68
C ALA A 357 11.60 7.46 -15.68
N ARG A 358 12.76 7.07 -16.20
CA ARG A 358 13.91 7.94 -16.47
C ARG A 358 14.27 7.80 -17.94
N TYR A 359 14.31 8.93 -18.65
CA TYR A 359 14.83 8.97 -20.01
C TYR A 359 16.15 9.73 -20.05
N THR A 360 17.21 9.05 -20.50
CA THR A 360 18.54 9.65 -20.68
C THR A 360 18.93 9.62 -22.16
N LYS A 361 19.25 10.81 -22.70
CA LYS A 361 19.77 10.97 -24.07
C LYS A 361 20.82 12.08 -24.11
N LYS A 362 21.90 11.86 -24.87
CA LYS A 362 22.82 12.94 -25.27
C LYS A 362 22.14 13.84 -26.32
N GLY A 363 22.03 15.16 -26.05
CA GLY A 363 21.44 16.13 -26.97
C GLY A 363 20.22 16.89 -26.43
N LYS A 364 19.57 17.63 -27.33
CA LYS A 364 18.50 18.62 -27.05
C LYS A 364 17.06 18.06 -27.03
N GLU A 365 16.83 16.78 -27.30
CA GLU A 365 15.47 16.23 -27.19
C GLU A 365 14.98 16.30 -25.74
N GLU A 366 13.79 16.84 -25.57
CA GLU A 366 13.19 17.11 -24.26
C GLU A 366 12.42 15.91 -23.70
N GLY A 367 12.09 14.89 -24.50
CA GLY A 367 11.39 13.68 -24.05
C GLY A 367 11.11 12.67 -25.15
N ILE A 368 10.47 11.55 -24.78
CA ILE A 368 10.01 10.48 -25.69
C ILE A 368 8.56 10.12 -25.42
N ASN A 369 7.84 9.74 -26.46
CA ASN A 369 6.50 9.17 -26.34
C ASN A 369 6.60 7.67 -26.10
N VAL A 370 5.99 7.22 -25.01
CA VAL A 370 5.88 5.81 -24.64
C VAL A 370 4.41 5.46 -24.54
N LYS A 371 3.99 4.57 -25.43
CA LYS A 371 2.67 3.96 -25.43
C LYS A 371 2.68 2.83 -24.41
N VAL A 372 1.74 2.86 -23.49
CA VAL A 372 1.55 1.89 -22.42
C VAL A 372 0.23 1.18 -22.65
N THR A 373 0.26 -0.13 -22.80
CA THR A 373 -0.94 -0.94 -22.97
C THR A 373 -1.11 -1.84 -21.74
N LEU A 374 -2.27 -1.72 -21.08
CA LEU A 374 -2.71 -2.64 -20.05
C LEU A 374 -3.53 -3.76 -20.70
N GLY A 375 -3.26 -5.01 -20.33
CA GLY A 375 -4.05 -6.15 -20.77
C GLY A 375 -3.82 -7.37 -19.90
N PHE A 376 -4.30 -8.52 -20.34
CA PHE A 376 -4.01 -9.80 -19.70
C PHE A 376 -3.84 -10.90 -20.75
N TYR A 377 -3.07 -11.93 -20.40
CA TYR A 377 -3.08 -13.19 -21.13
C TYR A 377 -4.07 -14.15 -20.47
N ASP A 378 -4.95 -14.75 -21.26
CA ASP A 378 -5.83 -15.83 -20.79
C ASP A 378 -5.08 -17.16 -20.64
N ALA A 379 -5.80 -18.21 -20.26
CA ALA A 379 -5.24 -19.56 -20.08
C ALA A 379 -4.68 -20.15 -21.39
N ASP A 380 -5.18 -19.72 -22.55
CA ASP A 380 -4.72 -20.15 -23.88
C ASP A 380 -3.52 -19.32 -24.36
N GLY A 381 -3.11 -18.30 -23.59
CA GLY A 381 -2.00 -17.41 -23.93
C GLY A 381 -2.36 -16.35 -24.96
N ALA A 382 -3.64 -16.09 -25.20
CA ALA A 382 -4.08 -14.97 -26.03
C ALA A 382 -4.09 -13.67 -25.21
N PHE A 383 -3.56 -12.58 -25.79
CA PHE A 383 -3.55 -11.28 -25.15
C PHE A 383 -4.85 -10.52 -25.40
N HIS A 384 -5.45 -10.04 -24.32
CA HIS A 384 -6.64 -9.19 -24.32
C HIS A 384 -6.26 -7.81 -23.81
N GLY A 385 -6.30 -6.81 -24.68
CA GLY A 385 -6.02 -5.42 -24.31
C GLY A 385 -7.20 -4.81 -23.54
N ILE A 386 -6.92 -4.32 -22.33
CA ILE A 386 -7.87 -3.62 -21.46
C ILE A 386 -7.91 -2.12 -21.78
N GLY A 387 -6.75 -1.53 -22.05
CA GLY A 387 -6.63 -0.10 -22.28
C GLY A 387 -5.25 0.29 -22.77
N GLU A 388 -5.13 1.47 -23.36
CA GLU A 388 -3.89 1.99 -23.92
C GLU A 388 -3.82 3.49 -23.71
N GLU A 389 -2.64 3.99 -23.34
CA GLU A 389 -2.38 5.41 -23.16
C GLU A 389 -0.97 5.76 -23.63
N THR A 390 -0.76 6.97 -24.18
CA THR A 390 0.58 7.43 -24.57
C THR A 390 1.07 8.51 -23.63
N VAL A 391 2.16 8.23 -22.93
CA VAL A 391 2.78 9.15 -21.98
C VAL A 391 4.07 9.72 -22.54
N ARG A 392 4.23 11.04 -22.42
CA ARG A 392 5.48 11.71 -22.76
C ARG A 392 6.43 11.71 -21.58
N ILE A 393 7.51 10.94 -21.68
CA ILE A 393 8.55 10.82 -20.67
C ILE A 393 9.66 11.83 -20.98
N TYR A 394 9.76 12.84 -20.14
CA TYR A 394 10.74 13.91 -20.30
C TYR A 394 12.14 13.45 -19.90
N LYS A 395 13.14 14.02 -20.56
CA LYS A 395 14.54 13.81 -20.22
C LYS A 395 14.78 14.24 -18.77
N SER A 396 15.38 13.35 -17.99
CA SER A 396 15.63 13.58 -16.57
C SER A 396 16.90 12.85 -16.14
N ALA A 397 17.67 13.45 -15.24
CA ALA A 397 18.78 12.77 -14.57
C ALA A 397 18.24 11.71 -13.58
N ASP A 398 17.07 11.98 -13.02
CA ASP A 398 16.40 11.18 -12.01
C ASP A 398 15.11 10.56 -12.55
N PHE A 399 14.61 9.53 -11.86
CA PHE A 399 13.29 8.97 -12.15
C PHE A 399 12.19 10.00 -11.88
N ARG A 400 11.17 9.99 -12.74
CA ARG A 400 9.95 10.78 -12.56
C ARG A 400 8.77 9.84 -12.51
N VAL A 401 7.73 10.26 -11.80
CA VAL A 401 6.48 9.51 -11.69
C VAL A 401 5.48 10.03 -12.69
N TYR A 402 4.87 9.10 -13.40
CA TYR A 402 3.81 9.33 -14.38
C TYR A 402 2.60 8.52 -13.94
N LYS A 403 1.50 9.20 -13.62
CA LYS A 403 0.21 8.55 -13.38
C LYS A 403 -0.47 8.30 -14.72
N ILE A 404 -0.79 7.05 -14.99
CA ILE A 404 -1.48 6.61 -16.21
C ILE A 404 -2.82 6.04 -15.79
N THR A 405 -3.91 6.60 -16.32
CA THR A 405 -5.26 6.12 -16.01
C THR A 405 -5.87 5.50 -17.25
N PHE A 406 -6.28 4.24 -17.14
CA PHE A 406 -6.96 3.48 -18.17
C PHE A 406 -8.45 3.44 -17.87
N GLN A 407 -9.27 3.57 -18.91
CA GLN A 407 -10.68 3.23 -18.89
C GLN A 407 -10.83 1.82 -19.47
N PRO A 408 -10.96 0.78 -18.63
CA PRO A 408 -11.00 -0.59 -19.10
C PRO A 408 -12.19 -0.82 -20.04
N ASN A 409 -11.90 -1.28 -21.25
CA ASN A 409 -12.94 -1.73 -22.20
C ASN A 409 -13.51 -3.11 -21.86
N VAL A 410 -12.84 -3.84 -20.95
CA VAL A 410 -13.24 -5.14 -20.39
C VAL A 410 -13.24 -5.01 -18.88
N GLN A 411 -14.40 -5.23 -18.26
CA GLN A 411 -14.56 -5.10 -16.80
C GLN A 411 -14.25 -6.38 -16.02
N MET A 412 -14.15 -7.54 -16.68
CA MET A 412 -13.91 -8.82 -16.01
C MET A 412 -12.68 -9.52 -16.57
N ILE A 413 -11.73 -9.84 -15.69
CA ILE A 413 -10.56 -10.67 -16.01
C ILE A 413 -10.83 -12.09 -15.49
N PRO A 414 -10.77 -13.13 -16.35
CA PRO A 414 -10.90 -14.52 -15.92
C PRO A 414 -9.85 -14.91 -14.89
N GLU A 415 -10.21 -15.76 -13.91
CA GLU A 415 -9.24 -16.29 -12.95
C GLU A 415 -8.07 -17.00 -13.66
N GLY A 416 -6.88 -16.92 -13.08
CA GLY A 416 -5.66 -17.51 -13.66
C GLY A 416 -5.04 -16.69 -14.80
N SER A 417 -5.70 -15.62 -15.25
CA SER A 417 -5.14 -14.70 -16.24
C SER A 417 -3.90 -13.97 -15.71
N ARG A 418 -2.98 -13.63 -16.61
CA ARG A 418 -1.76 -12.88 -16.29
C ARG A 418 -1.89 -11.43 -16.74
N ILE A 419 -2.10 -10.51 -15.80
CA ILE A 419 -2.12 -9.07 -16.09
C ILE A 419 -0.75 -8.66 -16.61
N THR A 420 -0.72 -7.88 -17.69
CA THR A 420 0.50 -7.50 -18.41
C THR A 420 0.47 -6.02 -18.74
N LEU A 421 1.63 -5.38 -18.57
CA LEU A 421 1.90 -4.04 -19.09
C LEU A 421 2.90 -4.14 -20.23
N ILE A 422 2.53 -3.55 -21.36
CA ILE A 422 3.38 -3.48 -22.56
C ILE A 422 3.79 -2.04 -22.75
N PHE A 423 5.10 -1.80 -22.87
CA PHE A 423 5.66 -0.48 -23.14
C PHE A 423 6.22 -0.48 -24.57
N GLU A 424 5.66 0.39 -25.40
CA GLU A 424 6.08 0.57 -26.78
C GLU A 424 6.56 2.01 -26.98
N ARG A 425 7.80 2.15 -27.47
CA ARG A 425 8.30 3.46 -27.87
C ARG A 425 7.63 3.87 -29.18
N VAL A 426 6.98 5.02 -29.20
CA VAL A 426 6.27 5.52 -30.40
C VAL A 426 7.23 6.25 -31.36
N ASP A 427 8.28 6.87 -30.82
CA ASP A 427 9.19 7.70 -31.62
C ASP A 427 10.33 6.85 -32.23
N ASN A 428 10.28 6.65 -33.56
CA ASN A 428 11.24 5.82 -34.29
C ASN A 428 12.67 6.39 -34.38
N ASN A 429 12.88 7.69 -34.10
CA ASN A 429 14.12 8.39 -34.47
C ASN A 429 14.95 8.92 -33.29
N SER A 430 14.57 8.63 -32.05
CA SER A 430 15.33 9.10 -30.90
C SER A 430 16.35 8.04 -30.45
N GLY A 431 17.67 8.29 -30.57
CA GLY A 431 18.65 7.56 -29.76
C GLY A 431 18.38 7.80 -28.26
N GLY A 432 18.80 6.92 -27.34
CA GLY A 432 18.64 7.16 -25.89
C GLY A 432 18.26 5.91 -25.10
N THR A 433 18.42 5.97 -23.78
CA THR A 433 18.06 4.89 -22.84
C THR A 433 16.83 5.32 -22.04
N LEU A 434 15.74 4.60 -22.22
CA LEU A 434 14.57 4.66 -21.35
C LEU A 434 14.71 3.56 -20.30
N GLN A 435 14.55 3.92 -19.04
CA GLN A 435 14.42 3.00 -17.95
C GLN A 435 13.03 3.18 -17.35
N ILE A 436 12.31 2.08 -17.23
CA ILE A 436 10.98 2.00 -16.66
C ILE A 436 11.06 1.12 -15.42
N LEU A 437 10.50 1.63 -14.33
CA LEU A 437 10.22 0.91 -13.11
C LEU A 437 8.71 0.98 -12.93
N CYS A 438 8.07 -0.18 -12.80
CA CYS A 438 6.65 -0.22 -12.51
C CYS A 438 6.49 -0.27 -10.99
N GLY A 439 5.94 0.81 -10.41
CA GLY A 439 5.45 0.79 -9.04
C GLY A 439 4.06 0.16 -8.97
N GLN A 440 3.56 -0.02 -7.75
CA GLN A 440 2.28 -0.68 -7.43
C GLN A 440 1.09 -0.31 -8.33
N PHE A 441 0.14 -1.24 -8.46
CA PHE A 441 -1.18 -1.01 -9.04
C PHE A 441 -2.12 -0.42 -8.00
N PHE A 442 -2.80 0.68 -8.32
CA PHE A 442 -3.96 1.17 -7.59
C PHE A 442 -5.20 1.01 -8.47
N SER A 443 -5.96 -0.06 -8.26
CA SER A 443 -7.30 -0.20 -8.84
C SER A 443 -8.34 0.17 -7.80
N ARG A 444 -9.25 1.09 -8.14
CA ARG A 444 -10.53 1.20 -7.44
C ARG A 444 -11.35 -0.01 -7.88
N ILE A 445 -11.42 -1.05 -7.04
CA ILE A 445 -12.23 -2.24 -7.31
C ILE A 445 -13.51 -2.09 -6.50
N GLU A 446 -14.60 -1.79 -7.18
CA GLU A 446 -15.93 -1.92 -6.59
C GLU A 446 -16.30 -3.40 -6.62
N LEU A 447 -16.44 -4.02 -5.44
CA LEU A 447 -16.96 -5.38 -5.32
C LEU A 447 -18.48 -5.29 -5.20
N TRP A 448 -19.19 -5.92 -6.14
CA TRP A 448 -20.64 -6.16 -6.08
C TRP A 448 -20.91 -7.59 -5.65
#